data_AF-A0A4Y2T050-F1
#
_entry.id   AF-A0A4Y2T050-F1
#
_cell.length_a   1.000
_cell.length_b   1.000
_cell.length_c   1.000
_cell.angle_alpha   90.00
_cell.angle_beta   90.00
_cell.angle_gamma   90.00
#
_symmetry.space_group_name_H-M   'P 1'
#
loop_
_entity.id
_entity.type
_entity.pdbx_description
1 polymer ?
#
loop_
_entity_poly.entity_id
_entity_poly.type
_entity_poly.pdbx_seq_one_letter_code
_entity_poly.pdbx_strand_id
1 'polypeptide(L)'
;MAMGKFTHSAWGRFTQCVKLSHRHFFVRTGTSGTCITKSFPTPGDVSPFQKAGPRKRSNRGRKERQTSIHTDTPVKNALQIEKEKSIMRNLASTHHTMSQSENSTRTRYNNEKQR
;
A
#
# COMPACT_ATOMS: atom_id res chain seq x y z
N MET A 1 -24.46 44.43 -13.25
CA MET A 1 -23.22 45.19 -12.95
C MET A 1 -22.61 44.64 -11.67
N ALA A 2 -21.47 43.97 -11.74
CA ALA A 2 -20.44 43.94 -10.69
C ALA A 2 -19.25 43.16 -11.25
N MET A 3 -18.21 43.91 -11.58
CA MET A 3 -16.93 43.46 -12.12
C MET A 3 -16.15 42.68 -11.05
N GLY A 4 -15.43 41.65 -11.48
CA GLY A 4 -14.69 40.74 -10.61
C GLY A 4 -13.47 41.34 -9.92
N LYS A 5 -12.81 40.51 -9.11
CA LYS A 5 -11.41 40.66 -8.71
C LYS A 5 -10.77 39.27 -8.61
N PHE A 6 -10.09 38.90 -9.69
CA PHE A 6 -9.17 37.76 -9.72
C PHE A 6 -7.85 38.29 -9.15
N THR A 7 -7.53 37.96 -7.90
CA THR A 7 -6.24 38.32 -7.33
C THR A 7 -5.19 37.27 -7.70
N HIS A 8 -4.09 37.78 -8.23
CA HIS A 8 -2.99 37.01 -8.78
C HIS A 8 -2.30 36.15 -7.72
N SER A 9 -1.90 34.96 -8.18
CA SER A 9 -1.08 33.95 -7.52
C SER A 9 0.26 34.50 -7.02
N ALA A 10 0.50 34.43 -5.71
CA ALA A 10 1.83 34.56 -5.12
C ALA A 10 2.55 33.19 -5.21
N TRP A 11 3.33 32.99 -6.27
CA TRP A 11 4.28 31.88 -6.36
C TRP A 11 5.46 32.15 -5.41
N GLY A 12 5.28 31.84 -4.14
CA GLY A 12 6.38 31.74 -3.19
C GLY A 12 7.28 30.57 -3.57
N ARG A 13 8.47 30.88 -4.10
CA ARG A 13 9.55 29.90 -4.28
C ARG A 13 10.00 29.42 -2.90
N PHE A 14 9.50 28.26 -2.49
CA PHE A 14 10.05 27.54 -1.35
C PHE A 14 11.30 26.78 -1.82
N THR A 15 12.44 27.47 -1.95
CA THR A 15 13.73 26.79 -1.98
C THR A 15 14.00 26.28 -0.57
N GLN A 16 13.43 25.12 -0.23
CA GLN A 16 13.79 24.42 0.98
C GLN A 16 15.21 23.91 0.76
N CYS A 17 16.16 24.67 1.30
CA CYS A 17 17.56 24.27 1.39
C CYS A 17 17.59 23.02 2.28
N VAL A 18 17.64 21.84 1.66
CA VAL A 18 17.85 20.58 2.36
C VAL A 18 19.24 20.67 2.98
N LYS A 19 19.27 21.07 4.25
CA LYS A 19 20.41 20.84 5.13
C LYS A 19 20.60 19.32 5.17
N LEU A 20 21.44 18.80 4.28
CA LEU A 20 21.97 17.44 4.41
C LEU A 20 22.62 17.41 5.79
N SER A 21 21.97 16.74 6.74
CA SER A 21 22.62 16.41 7.99
C SER A 21 23.89 15.66 7.62
N HIS A 22 25.01 16.18 8.11
CA HIS A 22 26.31 15.58 7.98
C HIS A 22 26.15 14.12 8.44
N ARG A 23 26.13 13.19 7.49
CA ARG A 23 26.07 11.77 7.84
C ARG A 23 27.33 11.53 8.65
N HIS A 24 27.16 11.21 9.93
CA HIS A 24 28.24 10.60 10.70
C HIS A 24 28.65 9.36 9.92
N PHE A 25 29.75 9.49 9.18
CA PHE A 25 30.48 8.38 8.63
C PHE A 25 30.88 7.57 9.86
N PHE A 26 30.17 6.47 10.12
CA PHE A 26 30.49 5.56 11.20
C PHE A 26 31.81 4.89 10.79
N VAL A 27 32.92 5.57 11.09
CA VAL A 27 34.23 4.95 11.14
C VAL A 27 34.12 3.95 12.27
N ARG A 28 33.83 2.69 11.94
CA ARG A 28 34.12 1.57 12.83
C ARG A 28 35.63 1.63 13.03
N THR A 29 36.06 2.24 14.12
CA THR A 29 37.39 2.03 14.67
C THR A 29 37.46 0.54 14.96
N GLY A 30 38.05 -0.19 14.02
CA GLY A 30 38.34 -1.60 14.20
C GLY A 30 39.15 -1.71 15.48
N THR A 31 38.63 -2.49 16.43
CA THR A 31 39.35 -3.01 17.58
C THR A 31 40.79 -3.30 17.16
N SER A 32 41.75 -2.67 17.83
CA SER A 32 43.19 -2.85 17.63
C SER A 32 43.53 -4.33 17.69
N GLY A 33 43.53 -4.97 16.52
CA GLY A 33 44.12 -6.28 16.37
C GLY A 33 45.59 -6.13 16.70
N THR A 34 46.03 -6.84 17.72
CA THR A 34 47.45 -7.07 17.96
C THR A 34 48.08 -7.40 16.62
N CYS A 35 49.05 -6.58 16.20
CA CYS A 35 49.87 -6.86 15.03
C CYS A 35 50.70 -8.09 15.36
N ILE A 36 50.10 -9.27 15.19
CA ILE A 36 50.84 -10.52 15.14
C ILE A 36 51.88 -10.30 14.05
N THR A 37 53.15 -10.33 14.43
CA THR A 37 54.30 -10.46 13.54
C THR A 37 54.10 -11.74 12.73
N LYS A 38 53.32 -11.67 11.64
CA LYS A 38 52.83 -12.86 10.95
C LYS A 38 53.92 -13.43 10.06
N SER A 39 54.32 -14.66 10.36
CA SER A 39 54.86 -15.58 9.36
C SER A 39 53.93 -15.65 8.14
N PHE A 40 54.48 -16.01 6.99
CA PHE A 40 53.69 -16.21 5.76
C PHE A 40 52.49 -17.12 6.05
N PRO A 41 51.28 -16.77 5.58
CA PRO A 41 50.10 -17.59 5.81
C PRO A 41 50.33 -18.98 5.22
N THR A 42 50.07 -20.01 6.02
CA THR A 42 50.06 -21.39 5.54
C THR A 42 48.84 -21.55 4.63
N PRO A 43 48.88 -22.36 3.56
CA PRO A 43 47.73 -22.55 2.69
C PRO A 43 46.41 -22.90 3.40
N GLY A 44 46.47 -23.53 4.59
CA GLY A 44 45.31 -23.79 5.45
C GLY A 44 44.69 -22.53 6.10
N ASP A 45 45.48 -21.47 6.30
CA ASP A 45 45.02 -20.20 6.88
C ASP A 45 44.15 -19.40 5.89
N VAL A 46 44.20 -19.74 4.61
CA VAL A 46 43.46 -19.08 3.52
C VAL A 46 42.25 -19.91 3.07
N SER A 47 41.64 -20.66 3.99
CA SER A 47 40.41 -21.38 3.67
C SER A 47 39.31 -20.39 3.24
N PRO A 48 38.62 -20.64 2.10
CA PRO A 48 37.49 -19.82 1.72
C PRO A 48 36.43 -19.85 2.81
N PHE A 49 35.91 -18.66 3.16
CA PHE A 49 34.78 -18.59 4.06
C PHE A 49 33.60 -19.40 3.52
N GLN A 50 32.81 -19.97 4.44
CA GLN A 50 31.58 -20.65 4.06
C GLN A 50 30.68 -19.73 3.23
N LYS A 51 30.12 -20.27 2.16
CA LYS A 51 29.23 -19.53 1.28
C LYS A 51 28.04 -19.01 2.08
N ALA A 52 27.70 -17.74 1.88
CA ALA A 52 26.52 -17.15 2.51
C ALA A 52 25.27 -17.98 2.17
N GLY A 53 24.40 -18.16 3.17
CA GLY A 53 23.13 -18.87 2.98
C GLY A 53 22.18 -18.14 2.02
N PRO A 54 21.12 -18.82 1.53
CA PRO A 54 20.13 -18.21 0.66
C PRO A 54 19.49 -16.96 1.28
N ARG A 55 19.31 -15.90 0.47
CA ARG A 55 18.64 -14.68 0.91
C ARG A 55 17.18 -14.97 1.23
N LYS A 56 16.70 -14.51 2.39
CA LYS A 56 15.28 -14.55 2.74
C LYS A 56 14.46 -13.79 1.69
N ARG A 57 13.44 -14.42 1.11
CA ARG A 57 12.49 -13.76 0.23
C ARG A 57 11.62 -12.83 1.07
N SER A 58 11.55 -11.55 0.70
CA SER A 58 10.57 -10.63 1.28
C SER A 58 9.34 -10.61 0.40
N ASN A 59 8.16 -10.90 0.97
CA ASN A 59 6.87 -10.70 0.30
C ASN A 59 6.48 -9.20 0.24
N ARG A 60 7.37 -8.31 0.66
CA ARG A 60 7.16 -6.86 0.64
C ARG A 60 7.36 -6.36 -0.79
N GLY A 61 6.37 -6.63 -1.63
CA GLY A 61 6.26 -6.03 -2.96
C GLY A 61 6.09 -4.51 -2.88
N ARG A 62 6.31 -3.83 -4.01
CA ARG A 62 5.97 -2.42 -4.16
C ARG A 62 4.45 -2.28 -4.11
N LYS A 63 3.92 -1.52 -3.14
CA LYS A 63 2.49 -1.20 -3.10
C LYS A 63 2.13 -0.34 -4.30
N GLU A 64 1.32 -0.87 -5.20
CA GLU A 64 0.75 -0.08 -6.30
C GLU A 64 -0.15 1.01 -5.71
N ARG A 65 0.12 2.26 -6.07
CA ARG A 65 -0.74 3.40 -5.73
C ARG A 65 -1.77 3.52 -6.85
N GLN A 66 -3.02 3.82 -6.51
CA GLN A 66 -3.97 4.25 -7.54
C GLN A 66 -3.41 5.49 -8.24
N THR A 67 -3.30 5.43 -9.56
CA THR A 67 -2.95 6.57 -10.39
C THR A 67 -4.12 7.53 -10.43
N SER A 68 -3.95 8.75 -9.94
CA SER A 68 -4.93 9.84 -10.06
C SER A 68 -4.97 10.35 -11.50
N ILE A 69 -5.44 9.54 -12.43
CA ILE A 69 -5.72 10.03 -13.79
C ILE A 69 -7.06 10.79 -13.70
N HIS A 70 -6.94 12.08 -13.46
CA HIS A 70 -8.03 13.06 -13.39
C HIS A 70 -8.48 13.47 -14.79
N THR A 71 -8.82 12.48 -15.62
CA THR A 71 -9.49 12.71 -16.90
C THR A 71 -10.95 12.36 -16.72
N ASP A 72 -11.76 13.39 -16.53
CA ASP A 72 -13.22 13.32 -16.62
C ASP A 72 -13.57 13.14 -18.09
N THR A 73 -13.56 11.88 -18.54
CA THR A 73 -14.07 11.52 -19.87
C THR A 73 -15.54 11.13 -19.74
N PRO A 74 -16.40 11.51 -20.70
CA PRO A 74 -17.80 11.13 -20.66
C PRO A 74 -17.99 9.60 -20.60
N VAL A 75 -17.07 8.85 -21.20
CA VAL A 75 -17.05 7.38 -21.16
C VAL A 75 -16.80 6.85 -19.74
N LYS A 76 -15.84 7.42 -19.00
CA LYS A 76 -15.55 7.00 -17.62
C LYS A 76 -16.76 7.21 -16.71
N ASN A 77 -17.46 8.33 -16.87
CA ASN A 77 -18.66 8.64 -16.09
C ASN A 77 -19.82 7.67 -16.43
N ALA A 78 -20.03 7.37 -17.71
CA ALA A 78 -21.04 6.40 -18.14
C ALA A 78 -20.78 5.01 -17.54
N LEU A 79 -19.53 4.53 -17.59
CA LEU A 79 -19.13 3.25 -17.02
C LEU A 79 -19.30 3.20 -15.50
N GLN A 80 -19.03 4.30 -14.80
CA GLN A 80 -19.21 4.38 -13.35
C GLN A 80 -20.69 4.30 -12.98
N ILE A 81 -21.55 5.06 -13.67
CA ILE A 81 -23.01 5.05 -13.45
C ILE A 81 -23.58 3.65 -13.71
N GLU A 82 -23.13 2.95 -14.75
CA GLU A 82 -23.57 1.58 -15.04
C GLU A 82 -23.19 0.60 -13.92
N LYS A 83 -21.95 0.70 -13.42
CA LYS A 83 -21.47 -0.12 -12.29
C LYS A 83 -22.30 0.14 -11.03
N GLU A 84 -22.50 1.39 -10.66
CA GLU A 84 -23.30 1.77 -9.50
C GLU A 84 -24.74 1.24 -9.61
N LYS A 85 -25.37 1.37 -10.78
CA LYS A 85 -26.70 0.80 -11.05
C LYS A 85 -26.73 -0.72 -10.91
N SER A 86 -25.68 -1.42 -11.35
CA SER A 86 -25.60 -2.88 -11.22
C SER A 86 -25.48 -3.33 -9.77
N ILE A 87 -24.69 -2.61 -8.97
CA ILE A 87 -24.54 -2.87 -7.53
C ILE A 87 -25.87 -2.67 -6.82
N MET A 88 -26.57 -1.57 -7.08
CA MET A 88 -27.86 -1.29 -6.47
C MET A 88 -28.92 -2.35 -6.82
N ARG A 89 -28.95 -2.83 -8.07
CA ARG A 89 -29.84 -3.93 -8.48
C ARG A 89 -29.53 -5.22 -7.73
N ASN A 90 -28.26 -5.57 -7.60
CA ASN A 90 -27.84 -6.78 -6.88
C ASN A 90 -28.18 -6.68 -5.39
N LEU A 91 -27.94 -5.53 -4.75
CA LEU A 91 -28.30 -5.31 -3.36
C LEU A 91 -29.82 -5.45 -3.15
N ALA A 92 -30.62 -4.78 -4.00
CA ALA A 92 -32.08 -4.88 -3.91
C ALA A 92 -32.57 -6.33 -4.07
N SER A 93 -32.00 -7.09 -5.01
CA SER A 93 -32.31 -8.51 -5.18
C SER A 93 -31.97 -9.32 -3.93
N THR A 94 -30.78 -9.12 -3.35
CA THR A 94 -30.36 -9.82 -2.13
C THR A 94 -31.29 -9.52 -0.95
N HIS A 95 -31.63 -8.24 -0.74
CA HIS A 95 -32.56 -7.83 0.31
C HIS A 95 -33.94 -8.46 0.14
N HIS A 96 -34.45 -8.51 -1.10
CA HIS A 96 -35.72 -9.17 -1.40
C HIS A 96 -35.67 -10.68 -1.09
N THR A 97 -34.63 -11.39 -1.52
CA THR A 97 -34.46 -12.82 -1.24
C THR A 97 -34.36 -13.11 0.27
N MET A 98 -33.59 -12.31 1.01
CA MET A 98 -33.48 -12.48 2.46
C MET A 98 -34.82 -12.26 3.15
N SER A 99 -35.55 -11.19 2.80
CA SER A 99 -36.87 -10.90 3.37
C SER A 99 -37.87 -12.03 3.09
N GLN A 100 -37.87 -12.61 1.89
CA GLN A 100 -38.73 -13.75 1.57
C GLN A 100 -38.43 -14.99 2.44
N SER A 101 -37.13 -15.26 2.69
CA SER A 101 -36.73 -16.40 3.53
C SER A 101 -37.11 -16.24 5.01
N GLU A 102 -37.00 -15.02 5.55
CA GLU A 102 -37.40 -14.69 6.92
C GLU A 102 -38.92 -14.77 7.10
N ASN A 103 -39.68 -14.26 6.14
CA ASN A 103 -41.14 -14.33 6.17
C ASN A 103 -41.65 -15.77 6.03
N SER A 104 -40.98 -16.60 5.21
CA SER A 104 -41.31 -18.02 5.07
C SER A 104 -41.04 -18.82 6.35
N THR A 105 -39.90 -18.61 7.01
CA THR A 105 -39.60 -19.28 8.29
C THR A 105 -40.54 -18.81 9.40
N ARG A 106 -40.86 -17.52 9.47
CA ARG A 106 -41.82 -16.97 10.44
C ARG A 106 -43.23 -17.54 10.28
N THR A 107 -43.71 -17.65 9.04
CA THR A 107 -45.04 -18.24 8.78
C THR A 107 -45.07 -19.72 9.11
N ARG A 108 -44.02 -20.47 8.79
CA ARG A 108 -43.89 -21.90 9.18
C ARG A 108 -43.94 -22.09 10.70
N TYR A 109 -43.17 -21.32 11.46
CA TYR A 109 -43.15 -21.40 12.93
C TYR A 109 -44.54 -21.13 13.54
N ASN A 110 -45.24 -20.11 13.04
CA ASN A 110 -46.58 -19.78 13.52
C ASN A 110 -47.59 -20.90 13.23
N ASN A 111 -47.50 -21.54 12.07
CA ASN A 111 -48.38 -22.66 11.71
C ASN A 111 -48.10 -23.92 12.53
N GLU A 112 -46.84 -24.18 12.90
CA GLU A 112 -46.46 -25.28 13.79
C GLU A 112 -46.95 -25.05 15.23
N LYS A 113 -46.96 -23.80 15.72
CA LYS A 113 -47.46 -23.45 17.07
C LYS A 113 -48.98 -23.57 17.23
N GLN A 114 -49.73 -23.55 16.12
CA GLN A 114 -51.19 -23.64 16.12
C GLN A 114 -51.71 -25.07 15.90
N ARG A 115 -50.81 -26.05 15.78
CA ARG A 115 -51.13 -27.48 15.77
C ARG A 115 -50.90 -28.08 17.16
#